data_AF-A0A926IFV5-F1
#
_entry.id   AF-A0A926IFV5-F1
#
_cell.length_a   1.000
_cell.length_b   1.000
_cell.length_c   1.000
_cell.angle_alpha   90.00
_cell.angle_beta   90.00
_cell.angle_gamma   90.00
#
_symmetry.space_group_name_H-M   'P 1'
#
loop_
_entity.id
_entity.type
_entity.pdbx_description
1 polymer ?
#
loop_
_entity_poly.entity_id
_entity_poly.type
_entity_poly.pdbx_seq_one_letter_code
_entity_poly.pdbx_strand_id
1 'polypeptide(L)'
;MYCIVQEIQNKKSNPYGAHKEIEVYSWSFNGEVIYSYRFSDDRYERPIKTAYKITLRESYRVDGKIKAKQWSLGTIGYYDMFNYGYYEYVEGKLQAISDETGIPWDKLYDIVETKLEPLYERIRAEYTQTEEYKVSQKHSEITRKYAEARAQFENTYGSNTYDRCYDVFGTLRNAEYLEVLKKNHSYYEQFKSNYNSYSYQDYFKGNYNSSYQENSGSNYNEEDKVKLRKCFKILAKYFHPDSATGDTELMQFINDKLKKEWNL
;
A
#
# COMPACT_ATOMS: atom_id res chain seq x y z
N MET A 1 -34.36 26.75 -8.07
CA MET A 1 -32.99 27.19 -8.42
C MET A 1 -32.55 26.52 -9.71
N TYR A 2 -31.50 27.01 -10.37
CA TYR A 2 -30.92 26.36 -11.54
C TYR A 2 -29.39 26.49 -11.53
N CYS A 3 -28.70 25.45 -12.03
CA CYS A 3 -27.25 25.43 -12.16
C CYS A 3 -26.81 26.01 -13.52
N ILE A 4 -25.79 26.86 -13.49
CA ILE A 4 -25.07 27.36 -14.67
C ILE A 4 -23.63 26.87 -14.59
N VAL A 5 -23.19 26.34 -15.72
CA VAL A 5 -21.79 26.02 -15.98
C VAL A 5 -21.29 26.97 -17.06
N GLN A 6 -20.26 27.73 -16.75
CA GLN A 6 -19.59 28.61 -17.70
C GLN A 6 -18.20 28.08 -18.00
N GLU A 7 -17.89 27.90 -19.29
CA GLU A 7 -16.53 27.61 -19.72
C GLU A 7 -15.67 28.87 -19.61
N ILE A 8 -14.50 28.72 -18.99
CA ILE A 8 -13.46 29.73 -18.87
C ILE A 8 -12.11 29.11 -19.24
N GLN A 9 -11.09 29.94 -19.46
CA GLN A 9 -9.76 29.47 -19.81
C GLN A 9 -8.76 29.78 -18.68
N ASN A 10 -8.08 28.74 -18.21
CA ASN A 10 -6.96 28.89 -17.30
C ASN A 10 -5.78 29.57 -18.01
N LYS A 11 -5.05 30.41 -17.26
CA LYS A 11 -3.87 31.12 -17.77
C LYS A 11 -2.74 30.15 -18.16
N LYS A 12 -2.60 29.06 -17.41
CA LYS A 12 -1.60 28.01 -17.60
C LYS A 12 -2.29 26.66 -17.79
N SER A 13 -1.67 25.79 -18.58
CA SER A 13 -2.04 24.38 -18.66
C SER A 13 -1.77 23.67 -17.33
N ASN A 14 -2.45 22.55 -17.11
CA ASN A 14 -2.16 21.67 -15.97
C ASN A 14 -0.77 21.03 -16.19
N PRO A 15 0.21 21.22 -15.30
CA PRO A 15 1.57 20.72 -15.50
C PRO A 15 1.72 19.23 -15.14
N TYR A 16 0.71 18.61 -14.55
CA TYR A 16 0.75 17.26 -13.98
C TYR A 16 0.21 16.22 -14.95
N GLY A 17 0.72 16.21 -16.18
CA GLY A 17 0.49 15.10 -17.10
C GLY A 17 1.04 13.79 -16.56
N ALA A 18 0.48 12.67 -17.04
CA ALA A 18 1.04 11.36 -16.75
C ALA A 18 2.50 11.29 -17.24
N HIS A 19 3.32 10.57 -16.50
CA HIS A 19 4.69 10.27 -16.92
C HIS A 19 4.68 9.40 -18.17
N LYS A 20 5.62 9.61 -19.08
CA LYS A 20 5.67 8.84 -20.34
C LYS A 20 6.23 7.43 -20.14
N GLU A 21 7.14 7.25 -19.19
CA GLU A 21 7.83 5.98 -18.98
C GLU A 21 8.00 5.64 -17.49
N ILE A 22 8.25 4.35 -17.26
CA ILE A 22 8.80 3.81 -16.01
C ILE A 22 10.26 3.46 -16.29
N GLU A 23 11.18 4.07 -15.54
CA GLU A 23 12.62 3.86 -15.67
C GLU A 23 13.12 2.95 -14.56
N VAL A 24 13.82 1.88 -14.93
CA VAL A 24 14.54 1.03 -13.97
C VAL A 24 15.86 1.69 -13.63
N TYR A 25 16.17 1.72 -12.34
CA TYR A 25 17.50 2.09 -11.85
C TYR A 25 17.93 1.12 -10.75
N SER A 26 19.21 1.14 -10.43
CA SER A 26 19.75 0.36 -9.31
C SER A 26 20.50 1.26 -8.35
N TRP A 27 20.51 0.87 -7.09
CA TRP A 27 21.32 1.51 -6.06
C TRP A 27 21.88 0.45 -5.12
N SER A 28 22.95 0.78 -4.40
CA SER A 28 23.61 -0.15 -3.49
C SER A 28 23.27 0.15 -2.04
N PHE A 29 22.89 -0.88 -1.29
CA PHE A 29 22.61 -0.82 0.14
C PHE A 29 23.34 -1.95 0.84
N ASN A 30 24.18 -1.63 1.83
CA ASN A 30 24.99 -2.63 2.57
C ASN A 30 25.79 -3.59 1.67
N GLY A 31 26.29 -3.12 0.52
CA GLY A 31 27.05 -3.93 -0.44
C GLY A 31 26.20 -4.77 -1.40
N GLU A 32 24.87 -4.72 -1.28
CA GLU A 32 23.93 -5.41 -2.16
C GLU A 32 23.32 -4.44 -3.18
N VAL A 33 23.11 -4.90 -4.41
CA VAL A 33 22.42 -4.12 -5.45
C VAL A 33 20.91 -4.32 -5.32
N ILE A 34 20.18 -3.21 -5.24
CA ILE A 34 18.72 -3.17 -5.22
C ILE A 34 18.24 -2.54 -6.52
N TYR A 35 17.37 -3.23 -7.23
CA TYR A 35 16.68 -2.77 -8.43
C TYR A 35 15.39 -2.08 -8.03
N SER A 36 15.24 -0.84 -8.45
CA SER A 36 14.08 0.00 -8.16
C SER A 36 13.60 0.65 -9.47
N TYR A 37 12.55 1.43 -9.37
CA TYR A 37 12.04 2.19 -10.49
C TYR A 37 11.62 3.59 -10.07
N ARG A 38 11.60 4.47 -11.07
CA ARG A 38 11.03 5.81 -10.96
C ARG A 38 10.21 6.08 -12.21
N PHE A 39 9.29 7.02 -12.13
CA PHE A 39 8.66 7.54 -13.33
C PHE A 39 9.57 8.58 -13.99
N SER A 40 9.57 8.62 -15.33
CA SER A 40 10.39 9.55 -16.11
C SER A 40 10.07 11.01 -15.80
N ASP A 41 11.04 11.92 -15.90
CA ASP A 41 10.74 13.36 -15.77
C ASP A 41 9.89 13.88 -16.93
N ASP A 42 9.96 13.23 -18.09
CA ASP A 42 9.11 13.54 -19.24
C ASP A 42 7.66 13.13 -19.00
N ARG A 43 6.73 14.06 -19.26
CA ARG A 43 5.30 13.95 -19.02
C ARG A 43 4.52 14.34 -20.26
N TYR A 44 3.30 13.83 -20.37
CA TYR A 44 2.37 14.29 -21.39
C TYR A 44 2.02 15.77 -21.19
N GLU A 45 2.05 16.53 -22.28
CA GLU A 45 1.52 17.89 -22.25
C GLU A 45 0.00 17.86 -22.19
N ARG A 46 -0.55 18.79 -21.42
CA ARG A 46 -1.99 18.93 -21.18
C ARG A 46 -2.49 20.26 -21.77
N PRO A 47 -2.71 20.34 -23.10
CA PRO A 47 -2.99 21.61 -23.78
C PRO A 47 -4.36 22.19 -23.47
N ILE A 48 -5.31 21.38 -22.98
CA ILE A 48 -6.68 21.83 -22.69
C ILE A 48 -6.66 22.72 -21.44
N LYS A 49 -6.91 24.02 -21.64
CA LYS A 49 -6.95 25.01 -20.55
C LYS A 49 -8.37 25.29 -20.06
N THR A 50 -9.37 24.63 -20.62
CA THR A 50 -10.77 24.81 -20.24
C THR A 50 -10.96 24.46 -18.77
N ALA A 51 -11.67 25.34 -18.08
CA ALA A 51 -12.19 25.12 -16.75
C ALA A 51 -13.66 25.55 -16.69
N TYR A 52 -14.38 25.00 -15.73
CA TYR A 52 -15.82 25.11 -15.62
C TYR A 52 -16.17 25.85 -14.35
N LYS A 53 -16.61 27.11 -14.48
CA LYS A 53 -17.12 27.88 -13.36
C LYS A 53 -18.57 27.48 -13.11
N ILE A 54 -18.84 26.96 -11.92
CA ILE A 54 -20.13 26.39 -11.55
C ILE A 54 -20.82 27.36 -10.59
N THR A 55 -22.04 27.74 -10.93
CA THR A 55 -22.82 28.71 -10.16
C THR A 55 -24.27 28.23 -10.04
N LEU A 56 -24.78 28.21 -8.82
CA LEU A 56 -26.20 28.02 -8.57
C LEU A 56 -26.89 29.38 -8.53
N ARG A 57 -28.04 29.51 -9.19
CA ARG A 57 -28.79 30.76 -9.25
C ARG A 57 -30.24 30.58 -8.84
N GLU A 58 -30.76 31.63 -8.22
CA GLU A 58 -32.17 31.82 -7.92
C GLU A 58 -32.63 33.15 -8.49
N SER A 59 -33.80 33.16 -9.13
CA SER A 59 -34.43 34.37 -9.64
C SER A 59 -35.79 34.52 -8.99
N TYR A 60 -36.05 35.70 -8.42
CA TYR A 60 -37.27 36.00 -7.67
C TYR A 60 -37.73 37.43 -7.99
N ARG A 61 -38.97 37.78 -7.64
CA ARG A 61 -39.53 39.12 -7.90
C ARG A 61 -39.75 39.88 -6.60
N VAL A 62 -39.38 41.16 -6.60
CA VAL A 62 -39.68 42.12 -5.53
C VAL A 62 -40.22 43.38 -6.19
N ASP A 63 -41.45 43.78 -5.84
CA ASP A 63 -42.14 44.94 -6.41
C ASP A 63 -42.18 44.95 -7.96
N GLY A 64 -42.44 43.78 -8.55
CA GLY A 64 -42.49 43.60 -10.01
C GLY A 64 -41.12 43.58 -10.70
N LYS A 65 -40.01 43.87 -10.00
CA LYS A 65 -38.65 43.80 -10.54
C LYS A 65 -38.02 42.43 -10.28
N ILE A 66 -37.37 41.87 -11.30
CA ILE A 66 -36.62 40.61 -11.17
C ILE A 66 -35.33 40.89 -10.42
N LYS A 67 -35.12 40.16 -9.32
CA LYS A 67 -33.85 40.09 -8.58
C LYS A 67 -33.29 38.67 -8.73
N ALA A 68 -31.97 38.56 -8.60
CA ALA A 68 -31.28 37.27 -8.67
C ALA A 68 -30.26 37.14 -7.54
N LYS A 69 -30.22 35.96 -6.92
CA LYS A 69 -29.18 35.55 -6.00
C LYS A 69 -28.33 34.47 -6.66
N GLN A 70 -27.03 34.50 -6.41
CA GLN A 70 -26.09 33.57 -6.99
C GLN A 70 -25.13 33.04 -5.94
N TRP A 71 -24.82 31.76 -6.03
CA TRP A 71 -23.83 31.08 -5.20
C TRP A 71 -22.79 30.43 -6.09
N SER A 72 -21.52 30.79 -5.87
CA SER A 72 -20.41 30.15 -6.56
C SER A 72 -20.12 28.81 -5.91
N LEU A 73 -20.27 27.71 -6.65
CA LEU A 73 -19.92 26.37 -6.16
C LEU A 73 -18.43 26.09 -6.35
N GLY A 74 -17.80 26.69 -7.37
CA GLY A 74 -16.37 26.56 -7.58
C GLY A 74 -15.99 26.69 -9.04
N THR A 75 -14.74 26.31 -9.32
CA THR A 75 -14.22 26.19 -10.68
C THR A 75 -13.42 24.90 -10.76
N ILE A 76 -13.74 24.05 -11.73
CA ILE A 76 -13.10 22.74 -11.92
C ILE A 76 -12.39 22.74 -13.27
N GLY A 77 -11.10 22.42 -13.32
CA GLY A 77 -10.37 22.27 -14.58
C GLY A 77 -10.80 21.02 -15.35
N TYR A 78 -10.63 21.00 -16.68
CA TYR A 78 -10.92 19.83 -17.51
C TYR A 78 -10.27 18.55 -16.97
N TYR A 79 -8.97 18.58 -16.67
CA TYR A 79 -8.27 17.41 -16.16
C TYR A 79 -8.64 17.07 -14.71
N ASP A 80 -8.94 18.07 -13.88
CA ASP A 80 -9.33 17.85 -12.48
C ASP A 80 -10.72 17.22 -12.40
N MET A 81 -11.62 17.62 -13.31
CA MET A 81 -12.93 17.00 -13.48
C MET A 81 -12.79 15.50 -13.77
N PHE A 82 -11.84 15.09 -14.62
CA PHE A 82 -11.58 13.68 -14.87
C PHE A 82 -10.96 12.97 -13.66
N ASN A 83 -9.92 13.56 -13.07
CA ASN A 83 -9.10 12.90 -12.03
C ASN A 83 -9.82 12.78 -10.68
N TYR A 84 -10.64 13.76 -10.33
CA TYR A 84 -11.25 13.89 -8.99
C TYR A 84 -12.78 13.93 -9.02
N GLY A 85 -13.39 14.11 -10.19
CA GLY A 85 -14.83 14.33 -10.31
C GLY A 85 -15.26 15.70 -9.78
N TYR A 86 -16.56 15.87 -9.56
CA TYR A 86 -17.15 17.13 -9.10
C TYR A 86 -17.81 17.06 -7.73
N TYR A 87 -18.02 15.87 -7.16
CA TYR A 87 -18.74 15.69 -5.88
C TYR A 87 -18.09 16.50 -4.74
N GLU A 88 -16.80 16.25 -4.48
CA GLU A 88 -16.05 16.92 -3.41
C GLU A 88 -15.96 18.46 -3.62
N TYR A 89 -16.04 18.91 -4.87
CA TYR A 89 -16.02 20.34 -5.20
C TYR A 89 -17.31 21.06 -4.80
N VAL A 90 -18.46 20.37 -4.87
CA VAL A 90 -19.77 21.00 -4.68
C VAL A 90 -20.40 20.68 -3.32
N GLU A 91 -20.12 19.51 -2.75
CA GLU A 91 -20.77 18.99 -1.53
C GLU A 91 -20.84 20.02 -0.39
N GLY A 92 -19.68 20.51 0.06
CA GLY A 92 -19.62 21.44 1.19
C GLY A 92 -20.26 22.81 0.90
N LYS A 93 -20.26 23.25 -0.37
CA LYS A 93 -20.93 24.49 -0.77
C LYS A 93 -22.44 24.33 -0.83
N LEU A 94 -22.90 23.17 -1.32
CA LEU A 94 -24.31 22.83 -1.32
C LEU A 94 -24.87 22.69 0.10
N GLN A 95 -24.08 22.16 1.05
CA GLN A 95 -24.49 22.12 2.45
C GLN A 95 -24.71 23.54 3.01
N ALA A 96 -23.77 24.45 2.79
CA ALA A 96 -23.93 25.84 3.23
C ALA A 96 -25.15 26.53 2.61
N ILE A 97 -25.46 26.24 1.33
CA ILE A 97 -26.64 26.79 0.65
C ILE A 97 -27.93 26.17 1.18
N SER A 98 -27.93 24.87 1.47
CA SER A 98 -29.04 24.15 2.11
C SER A 98 -29.37 24.81 3.45
N ASP A 99 -28.37 25.03 4.29
CA ASP A 99 -28.54 25.66 5.60
C ASP A 99 -29.05 27.11 5.49
N GLU A 100 -28.57 27.86 4.49
CA GLU A 100 -28.98 29.25 4.25
C GLU A 100 -30.41 29.38 3.73
N THR A 101 -30.86 28.47 2.89
CA THR A 101 -32.11 28.60 2.12
C THR A 101 -33.23 27.70 2.62
N GLY A 102 -32.90 26.69 3.45
CA GLY A 102 -33.82 25.64 3.88
C GLY A 102 -34.21 24.65 2.77
N ILE A 103 -33.62 24.75 1.57
CA ILE A 103 -33.82 23.77 0.50
C ILE A 103 -33.01 22.53 0.84
N PRO A 104 -33.61 21.32 0.82
CA PRO A 104 -32.89 20.08 1.11
C PRO A 104 -31.65 19.90 0.20
N TRP A 105 -30.54 19.46 0.81
CA TRP A 105 -29.27 19.26 0.12
C TRP A 105 -29.38 18.33 -1.10
N ASP A 106 -30.15 17.24 -0.99
CA ASP A 106 -30.39 16.28 -2.07
C ASP A 106 -31.01 16.97 -3.28
N LYS A 107 -31.97 17.88 -3.07
CA LYS A 107 -32.58 18.66 -4.15
C LYS A 107 -31.62 19.62 -4.80
N LEU A 108 -30.71 20.22 -4.03
CA LEU A 108 -29.67 21.08 -4.59
C LEU A 108 -28.64 20.28 -5.38
N TYR A 109 -28.26 19.10 -4.87
CA TYR A 109 -27.34 18.18 -5.53
C TYR A 109 -27.92 17.67 -6.84
N ASP A 110 -29.18 17.22 -6.88
CA ASP A 110 -29.89 16.79 -8.11
C ASP A 110 -29.82 17.85 -9.23
N ILE A 111 -30.02 19.13 -8.88
CA ILE A 111 -29.97 20.26 -9.83
C ILE A 111 -28.56 20.42 -10.42
N VAL A 112 -27.54 20.25 -9.59
CA VAL A 112 -26.14 20.40 -9.99
C VAL A 112 -25.69 19.18 -10.80
N GLU A 113 -25.96 17.98 -10.32
CA GLU A 113 -25.65 16.71 -10.98
C GLU A 113 -26.27 16.64 -12.37
N THR A 114 -27.54 17.01 -12.53
CA THR A 114 -28.22 17.08 -13.84
C THR A 114 -27.47 17.93 -14.87
N LYS A 115 -26.68 18.92 -14.41
CA LYS A 115 -25.84 19.76 -15.29
C LYS A 115 -24.40 19.28 -15.41
N LEU A 116 -23.81 18.71 -14.37
CA LEU A 116 -22.41 18.32 -14.36
C LEU A 116 -22.17 16.91 -14.90
N GLU A 117 -23.11 15.99 -14.72
CA GLU A 117 -22.92 14.60 -15.14
C GLU A 117 -22.72 14.43 -16.66
N PRO A 118 -23.52 15.07 -17.54
CA PRO A 118 -23.28 14.99 -18.98
C PRO A 118 -21.93 15.59 -19.40
N LEU A 119 -21.47 16.62 -18.67
CA LEU A 119 -20.18 17.25 -18.90
C LEU A 119 -19.03 16.32 -18.47
N TYR A 120 -19.17 15.70 -17.31
CA TYR A 120 -18.22 14.73 -16.76
C TYR A 120 -18.06 13.54 -17.70
N GLU A 121 -19.16 12.94 -18.15
CA GLU A 121 -19.14 11.79 -19.06
C GLU A 121 -18.53 12.13 -20.42
N ARG A 122 -18.77 13.35 -20.95
CA ARG A 122 -18.08 13.84 -22.15
C ARG A 122 -16.56 13.91 -21.94
N ILE A 123 -16.11 14.55 -20.87
CA ILE A 123 -14.68 14.69 -20.54
C ILE A 123 -14.03 13.31 -20.34
N ARG A 124 -14.73 12.40 -19.67
CA ARG A 124 -14.30 11.01 -19.49
C ARG A 124 -14.15 10.29 -20.83
N ALA A 125 -15.16 10.38 -21.70
CA ALA A 125 -15.10 9.77 -23.02
C ALA A 125 -13.95 10.34 -23.87
N GLU A 126 -13.73 11.65 -23.85
CA GLU A 126 -12.63 12.31 -24.57
C GLU A 126 -11.25 11.91 -24.01
N TYR A 127 -11.06 12.01 -22.69
CA TYR A 127 -9.76 11.78 -22.07
C TYR A 127 -9.33 10.30 -22.10
N THR A 128 -10.27 9.36 -21.98
CA THR A 128 -9.95 7.92 -22.04
C THR A 128 -9.43 7.46 -23.40
N GLN A 129 -9.64 8.23 -24.47
CA GLN A 129 -9.09 7.93 -25.79
C GLN A 129 -7.65 8.42 -25.97
N THR A 130 -7.14 9.25 -25.06
CA THR A 130 -5.81 9.86 -25.16
C THR A 130 -4.70 8.84 -24.93
N GLU A 131 -3.54 9.07 -25.53
CA GLU A 131 -2.34 8.28 -25.24
C GLU A 131 -1.87 8.45 -23.79
N GLU A 132 -2.05 9.64 -23.21
CA GLU A 132 -1.78 9.90 -21.80
C GLU A 132 -2.52 8.90 -20.89
N TYR A 133 -3.83 8.75 -21.11
CA TYR A 133 -4.64 7.81 -20.34
C TYR A 133 -4.19 6.36 -20.54
N LYS A 134 -3.99 5.93 -21.80
CA LYS A 134 -3.54 4.56 -22.11
C LYS A 134 -2.20 4.24 -21.47
N VAL A 135 -1.24 5.16 -21.49
CA VAL A 135 0.05 4.98 -20.81
C VAL A 135 -0.11 4.94 -19.30
N SER A 136 -0.93 5.83 -18.71
CA SER A 136 -1.20 5.79 -17.28
C SER A 136 -1.82 4.46 -16.85
N GLN A 137 -2.71 3.86 -17.65
CA GLN A 137 -3.28 2.55 -17.36
C GLN A 137 -2.23 1.44 -17.42
N LYS A 138 -1.37 1.46 -18.45
CA LYS A 138 -0.24 0.50 -18.54
C LYS A 138 0.70 0.62 -17.34
N HIS A 139 1.02 1.83 -16.92
CA HIS A 139 1.85 2.07 -15.74
C HIS A 139 1.21 1.49 -14.47
N SER A 140 -0.08 1.75 -14.24
CA SER A 140 -0.82 1.17 -13.11
C SER A 140 -0.84 -0.36 -13.16
N GLU A 141 -0.97 -0.96 -14.35
CA GLU A 141 -0.91 -2.41 -14.50
C GLU A 141 0.47 -2.97 -14.15
N ILE A 142 1.54 -2.32 -14.60
CA ILE A 142 2.92 -2.71 -14.32
C ILE A 142 3.20 -2.64 -12.81
N THR A 143 2.88 -1.52 -12.16
CA THR A 143 3.13 -1.35 -10.72
C THR A 143 2.29 -2.30 -9.87
N ARG A 144 1.05 -2.61 -10.29
CA ARG A 144 0.22 -3.63 -9.65
C ARG A 144 0.85 -5.02 -9.76
N LYS A 145 1.24 -5.44 -10.97
CA LYS A 145 1.89 -6.75 -11.19
C LYS A 145 3.20 -6.88 -10.40
N TYR A 146 3.99 -5.81 -10.37
CA TYR A 146 5.19 -5.73 -9.55
C TYR A 146 4.87 -5.93 -8.06
N ALA A 147 3.89 -5.21 -7.50
CA ALA A 147 3.52 -5.34 -6.10
C ALA A 147 3.02 -6.76 -5.76
N GLU A 148 2.21 -7.36 -6.65
CA GLU A 148 1.73 -8.74 -6.51
C GLU A 148 2.88 -9.75 -6.55
N ALA A 149 3.76 -9.65 -7.54
CA ALA A 149 4.92 -10.55 -7.68
C ALA A 149 5.87 -10.43 -6.49
N ARG A 150 6.14 -9.20 -6.04
CA ARG A 150 6.96 -8.93 -4.86
C ARG A 150 6.35 -9.55 -3.61
N ALA A 151 5.06 -9.34 -3.35
CA ALA A 151 4.39 -9.91 -2.19
C ALA A 151 4.44 -11.45 -2.19
N GLN A 152 4.18 -12.08 -3.34
CA GLN A 152 4.25 -13.54 -3.48
C GLN A 152 5.67 -14.07 -3.25
N PHE A 153 6.67 -13.43 -3.85
CA PHE A 153 8.07 -13.84 -3.74
C PHE A 153 8.59 -13.68 -2.31
N GLU A 154 8.32 -12.54 -1.67
CA GLU A 154 8.78 -12.26 -0.31
C GLU A 154 8.07 -13.13 0.74
N ASN A 155 6.86 -13.60 0.49
CA ASN A 155 6.20 -14.61 1.33
C ASN A 155 6.95 -15.95 1.31
N THR A 156 7.66 -16.28 0.22
CA THR A 156 8.46 -17.50 0.11
C THR A 156 9.90 -17.30 0.63
N TYR A 157 10.55 -16.22 0.21
CA TYR A 157 12.00 -16.03 0.42
C TYR A 157 12.35 -15.01 1.52
N GLY A 158 11.35 -14.35 2.11
CA GLY A 158 11.52 -13.34 3.16
C GLY A 158 11.45 -11.91 2.64
N SER A 159 11.21 -10.96 3.55
CA SER A 159 11.01 -9.54 3.23
C SER A 159 12.21 -8.90 2.51
N ASN A 160 11.92 -7.95 1.63
CA ASN A 160 12.89 -7.17 0.84
C ASN A 160 13.74 -7.99 -0.14
N THR A 161 13.41 -9.25 -0.43
CA THR A 161 14.25 -10.12 -1.28
C THR A 161 13.97 -9.98 -2.78
N TYR A 162 12.77 -9.56 -3.17
CA TYR A 162 12.37 -9.48 -4.58
C TYR A 162 13.23 -8.48 -5.36
N ASP A 163 13.35 -7.26 -4.85
CA ASP A 163 14.06 -6.14 -5.50
C ASP A 163 15.58 -6.36 -5.60
N ARG A 164 16.11 -7.41 -4.97
CA ARG A 164 17.51 -7.85 -5.14
C ARG A 164 17.69 -8.79 -6.32
N CYS A 165 16.61 -9.42 -6.77
CA CYS A 165 16.62 -10.38 -7.88
C CYS A 165 16.01 -9.79 -9.15
N TYR A 166 14.86 -9.12 -9.04
CA TYR A 166 14.03 -8.69 -10.16
C TYR A 166 13.84 -7.17 -10.18
N ASP A 167 13.57 -6.61 -11.35
CA ASP A 167 13.11 -5.22 -11.48
C ASP A 167 11.57 -5.10 -11.54
N VAL A 168 11.08 -3.86 -11.70
CA VAL A 168 9.64 -3.53 -11.77
C VAL A 168 8.90 -4.23 -12.91
N PHE A 169 9.60 -4.66 -13.97
CA PHE A 169 8.99 -5.39 -15.09
C PHE A 169 9.05 -6.91 -14.88
N GLY A 170 9.59 -7.38 -13.75
CA GLY A 170 9.81 -8.80 -13.47
C GLY A 170 11.03 -9.38 -14.19
N THR A 171 11.94 -8.55 -14.71
CA THR A 171 13.16 -9.02 -15.37
C THR A 171 14.13 -9.51 -14.31
N LEU A 172 14.64 -10.74 -14.44
CA LEU A 172 15.69 -11.25 -13.57
C LEU A 172 17.00 -10.48 -13.82
N ARG A 173 17.47 -9.76 -12.80
CA ARG A 173 18.69 -8.97 -12.83
C ARG A 173 19.84 -9.59 -12.04
N ASN A 174 19.54 -10.43 -11.05
CA ASN A 174 20.56 -11.12 -10.24
C ASN A 174 20.20 -12.60 -10.05
N ALA A 175 20.66 -13.43 -10.97
CA ALA A 175 20.45 -14.88 -10.91
C ALA A 175 21.20 -15.54 -9.74
N GLU A 176 22.40 -15.03 -9.39
CA GLU A 176 23.23 -15.61 -8.32
C GLU A 176 22.56 -15.46 -6.96
N TYR A 177 22.05 -14.27 -6.64
CA TYR A 177 21.34 -14.03 -5.38
C TYR A 177 20.04 -14.84 -5.31
N LEU A 178 19.32 -15.00 -6.42
CA LEU A 178 18.15 -15.87 -6.49
C LEU A 178 18.49 -17.33 -6.15
N GLU A 179 19.61 -17.87 -6.65
CA GLU A 179 20.04 -19.23 -6.32
C GLU A 179 20.44 -19.38 -4.85
N VAL A 180 21.06 -18.35 -4.25
CA VAL A 180 21.32 -18.31 -2.80
C VAL A 180 20.02 -18.38 -2.00
N LEU A 181 19.01 -17.59 -2.37
CA LEU A 181 17.70 -17.63 -1.71
C LEU A 181 17.02 -19.00 -1.82
N LYS A 182 17.03 -19.62 -3.01
CA LYS A 182 16.48 -20.97 -3.23
C LYS A 182 17.18 -22.01 -2.37
N LYS A 183 18.52 -21.97 -2.29
CA LYS A 183 19.31 -22.90 -1.47
C LYS A 183 18.98 -22.73 0.02
N ASN A 184 18.91 -21.49 0.50
CA ASN A 184 18.59 -21.19 1.89
C ASN A 184 17.16 -21.62 2.25
N HIS A 185 16.19 -21.37 1.37
CA HIS A 185 14.81 -21.81 1.56
C HIS A 185 14.69 -23.33 1.58
N SER A 186 15.36 -24.04 0.66
CA SER A 186 15.38 -25.51 0.64
C SER A 186 15.97 -26.10 1.93
N TYR A 187 17.07 -25.54 2.41
CA TYR A 187 17.67 -25.95 3.69
C TYR A 187 16.71 -25.73 4.87
N TYR A 188 16.01 -24.60 4.90
CA TYR A 188 15.02 -24.30 5.94
C TYR A 188 13.84 -25.27 5.92
N GLU A 189 13.26 -25.56 4.75
CA GLU A 189 12.15 -26.50 4.61
C GLU A 189 12.56 -27.94 4.99
N GLN A 190 13.76 -28.38 4.60
CA GLN A 190 14.31 -29.67 5.04
C GLN A 190 14.47 -29.72 6.57
N PHE A 191 14.99 -28.66 7.18
CA PHE A 191 15.12 -28.56 8.64
C PHE A 191 13.76 -28.64 9.33
N LYS A 192 12.76 -27.89 8.84
CA LYS A 192 11.38 -27.88 9.37
C LYS A 192 10.69 -29.23 9.22
N SER A 193 10.87 -29.90 8.08
CA SER A 193 10.35 -31.25 7.83
C SER A 193 10.97 -32.27 8.78
N ASN A 194 12.30 -32.28 8.93
CA ASN A 194 13.00 -33.16 9.84
C ASN A 194 12.57 -32.90 11.30
N TYR A 195 12.41 -31.64 11.70
CA TYR A 195 11.93 -31.30 13.04
C TYR A 195 10.49 -31.79 13.29
N ASN A 196 9.59 -31.65 12.31
CA ASN A 196 8.23 -32.19 12.40
C ASN A 196 8.21 -33.73 12.44
N SER A 197 9.09 -34.41 11.70
CA SER A 197 9.17 -35.88 11.74
C SER A 197 9.70 -36.39 13.08
N TYR A 198 10.69 -35.71 13.68
CA TYR A 198 11.15 -36.04 15.04
C TYR A 198 10.06 -35.76 16.09
N SER A 199 9.33 -34.64 15.97
CA SER A 199 8.22 -34.30 16.88
C SER A 199 7.02 -35.25 16.79
N TYR A 200 6.78 -35.89 15.63
CA TYR A 200 5.65 -36.83 15.47
C TYR A 200 6.04 -38.27 15.84
N GLN A 201 7.30 -38.68 15.61
CA GLN A 201 7.76 -40.02 16.02
C GLN A 201 7.93 -40.17 17.54
N ASP A 202 8.33 -39.12 18.25
CA ASP A 202 8.50 -39.19 19.71
C ASP A 202 7.15 -39.14 20.48
N TYR A 203 6.07 -38.63 19.86
CA TYR A 203 4.75 -38.59 20.49
C TYR A 203 4.05 -39.97 20.54
N PHE A 204 4.52 -40.94 19.73
CA PHE A 204 3.99 -42.32 19.69
C PHE A 204 4.94 -43.39 20.27
N LYS A 205 6.12 -42.99 20.79
CA LYS A 205 7.12 -43.88 21.39
C LYS A 205 7.67 -43.33 22.70
N GLY A 206 6.81 -43.19 23.71
CA GLY A 206 7.25 -42.71 25.02
C GLY A 206 6.27 -43.00 26.14
N ASN A 207 5.80 -44.25 26.23
CA ASN A 207 5.20 -44.75 27.45
C ASN A 207 6.33 -45.23 28.40
N TYR A 208 6.11 -45.04 29.70
CA TYR A 208 6.87 -45.53 30.88
C TYR A 208 7.94 -44.63 31.54
N ASN A 209 7.58 -44.26 32.79
CA ASN A 209 8.42 -44.00 33.98
C ASN A 209 9.42 -42.83 33.98
N SER A 210 9.18 -41.87 34.89
CA SER A 210 9.94 -41.78 36.16
C SER A 210 9.55 -40.54 36.96
N SER A 211 9.29 -40.74 38.24
CA SER A 211 9.19 -39.74 39.31
C SER A 211 10.47 -38.92 39.44
N TYR A 212 10.37 -37.63 39.79
CA TYR A 212 11.02 -36.99 40.96
C TYR A 212 10.52 -35.56 41.13
N GLN A 213 10.11 -35.23 42.36
CA GLN A 213 9.82 -33.87 42.81
C GLN A 213 11.13 -33.08 42.92
N GLU A 214 11.13 -31.82 42.48
CA GLU A 214 11.87 -30.77 43.18
C GLU A 214 11.15 -29.42 43.01
N ASN A 215 10.98 -28.76 44.15
CA ASN A 215 10.18 -27.55 44.33
C ASN A 215 11.13 -26.34 44.34
N SER A 216 11.06 -25.51 43.31
CA SER A 216 11.62 -24.15 43.32
C SER A 216 10.76 -23.29 42.39
N GLY A 217 10.13 -22.27 42.97
CA GLY A 217 9.03 -21.51 42.39
C GLY A 217 9.45 -20.71 41.16
N SER A 218 9.15 -21.25 39.98
CA SER A 218 9.01 -20.49 38.75
C SER A 218 7.52 -20.21 38.52
N ASN A 219 7.14 -18.99 38.12
CA ASN A 219 5.76 -18.67 37.76
C ASN A 219 5.28 -19.35 36.46
N TYR A 220 6.13 -20.13 35.80
CA TYR A 220 5.81 -20.85 34.58
C TYR A 220 5.24 -22.23 34.92
N ASN A 221 4.04 -22.51 34.40
CA ASN A 221 3.46 -23.85 34.44
C ASN A 221 4.28 -24.80 33.53
N GLU A 222 4.02 -26.10 33.62
CA GLU A 222 4.81 -27.11 32.87
C GLU A 222 4.67 -26.97 31.35
N GLU A 223 3.53 -26.51 30.83
CA GLU A 223 3.35 -26.25 29.40
C GLU A 223 4.22 -25.07 28.93
N ASP A 224 4.34 -24.03 29.75
CA ASP A 224 5.16 -22.87 29.47
C ASP A 224 6.65 -23.22 29.60
N LYS A 225 7.04 -24.08 30.55
CA LYS A 225 8.41 -24.61 30.62
C LYS A 225 8.78 -25.38 29.36
N VAL A 226 7.86 -26.17 28.79
CA VAL A 226 8.11 -26.87 27.52
C VAL A 226 8.38 -25.87 26.39
N LYS A 227 7.64 -24.76 26.32
CA LYS A 227 7.87 -23.69 25.33
C LYS A 227 9.19 -22.96 25.59
N LEU A 228 9.50 -22.64 26.85
CA LEU A 228 10.73 -21.97 27.25
C LEU A 228 11.97 -22.83 26.99
N ARG A 229 11.92 -24.15 27.18
CA ARG A 229 13.00 -25.09 26.78
C ARG A 229 13.23 -25.09 25.27
N LYS A 230 12.17 -24.95 24.47
CA LYS A 230 12.29 -24.81 23.01
C LYS A 230 12.97 -23.49 22.64
N CYS A 231 12.55 -22.37 23.23
CA CYS A 231 13.18 -21.07 23.03
C CYS A 231 14.66 -21.08 23.43
N PHE A 232 14.98 -21.64 24.61
CA PHE A 232 16.36 -21.78 25.10
C PHE A 232 17.24 -22.56 24.12
N LYS A 233 16.77 -23.71 23.60
CA LYS A 233 17.55 -24.51 22.64
C LYS A 233 17.82 -23.79 21.32
N ILE A 234 16.88 -22.96 20.87
CA ILE A 234 17.04 -22.14 19.65
C ILE A 234 18.11 -21.07 19.89
N LEU A 235 17.99 -20.31 20.98
CA LEU A 235 18.95 -19.27 21.36
C LEU A 235 20.35 -19.85 21.57
N ALA A 236 20.46 -20.96 22.30
CA ALA A 236 21.72 -21.63 22.57
C ALA A 236 22.43 -22.14 21.31
N LYS A 237 21.66 -22.58 20.30
CA LYS A 237 22.22 -23.03 19.01
C LYS A 237 22.61 -21.86 18.10
N TYR A 238 21.83 -20.78 18.13
CA TYR A 238 22.06 -19.62 17.27
C TYR A 238 23.23 -18.74 17.74
N PHE A 239 23.41 -18.61 19.05
CA PHE A 239 24.51 -17.83 19.64
C PHE A 239 25.68 -18.70 20.11
N HIS A 240 25.68 -20.00 19.79
CA HIS A 240 26.78 -20.89 20.16
C HIS A 240 28.11 -20.34 19.59
N PRO A 241 29.22 -20.33 20.36
CA PRO A 241 30.51 -19.82 19.90
C PRO A 241 31.00 -20.46 18.59
N ASP A 242 30.61 -21.71 18.35
CA ASP A 242 30.97 -22.46 17.13
C ASP A 242 30.01 -22.22 15.94
N SER A 243 29.03 -21.33 16.08
CA SER A 243 28.11 -20.97 14.99
C SER A 243 28.58 -19.71 14.25
N ALA A 244 28.14 -19.55 12.99
CA ALA A 244 28.49 -18.38 12.18
C ALA A 244 27.98 -17.04 12.77
N THR A 245 27.00 -17.11 13.67
CA THR A 245 26.41 -15.99 14.43
C THR A 245 26.77 -16.06 15.91
N GLY A 246 27.85 -16.76 16.24
CA GLY A 246 28.27 -17.06 17.61
C GLY A 246 28.63 -15.80 18.41
N ASP A 247 28.15 -15.76 19.64
CA ASP A 247 28.42 -14.67 20.57
C ASP A 247 28.56 -15.24 21.98
N THR A 248 29.79 -15.33 22.45
CA THR A 248 30.15 -15.98 23.72
C THR A 248 29.58 -15.24 24.94
N GLU A 249 29.48 -13.90 24.90
CA GLU A 249 28.93 -13.11 25.99
C GLU A 249 27.41 -13.27 26.08
N LEU A 250 26.72 -13.23 24.93
CA LEU A 250 25.29 -13.52 24.85
C LEU A 250 24.97 -14.96 25.26
N MET A 251 25.82 -15.92 24.89
CA MET A 251 25.65 -17.32 25.29
C MET A 251 25.83 -17.52 26.80
N GLN A 252 26.78 -16.83 27.42
CA GLN A 252 26.90 -16.80 28.89
C GLN A 252 25.67 -16.18 29.54
N PHE A 253 25.16 -15.06 29.02
CA PHE A 253 23.93 -14.44 29.52
C PHE A 253 22.72 -15.40 29.44
N ILE A 254 22.54 -16.08 28.30
CA ILE A 254 21.45 -17.06 28.10
C ILE A 254 21.56 -18.22 29.11
N ASN A 255 22.76 -18.75 29.34
CA ASN A 255 22.98 -19.86 30.27
C ASN A 255 22.88 -19.44 31.75
N ASP A 256 23.39 -18.27 32.12
CA ASP A 256 23.53 -17.88 33.51
C ASP A 256 22.34 -17.09 34.07
N LYS A 257 21.60 -16.39 33.20
CA LYS A 257 20.42 -15.61 33.60
C LYS A 257 19.15 -16.31 33.18
N LEU A 258 18.93 -16.50 31.88
CA LEU A 258 17.65 -16.99 31.37
C LEU A 258 17.36 -18.44 31.78
N LYS A 259 18.35 -19.34 31.70
CA LYS A 259 18.16 -20.74 32.12
C LYS A 259 17.77 -20.85 33.60
N LYS A 260 18.37 -20.02 34.46
CA LYS A 260 18.11 -20.01 35.92
C LYS A 260 16.77 -19.35 36.23
N GLU A 261 16.43 -18.22 35.61
CA GLU A 261 15.15 -17.53 35.78
C GLU A 261 13.96 -18.36 35.27
N TRP A 262 14.16 -19.13 34.21
CA TRP A 262 13.13 -20.02 33.66
C TRP A 262 13.10 -21.40 34.32
N ASN A 263 14.02 -21.67 35.25
CA ASN A 263 14.18 -22.94 35.96
C ASN A 263 14.23 -24.16 35.00
N LEU A 264 15.13 -24.10 34.00
CA LEU A 264 15.22 -25.06 32.87
C LEU A 264 16.38 -26.06 32.93
#